data_AF-A0A6M3IE82-F1
#
_entry.id   AF-A0A6M3IE82-F1
#
_cell.length_a   1.000
_cell.length_b   1.000
_cell.length_c   1.000
_cell.angle_alpha   90.00
_cell.angle_beta   90.00
_cell.angle_gamma   90.00
#
_symmetry.space_group_name_H-M   'P 1'
#
loop_
_entity.id
_entity.type
_entity.pdbx_description
1 polymer ?
#
loop_
_entity_poly.entity_id
_entity_poly.type
_entity_poly.pdbx_seq_one_letter_code
_entity_poly.pdbx_strand_id
1 'polypeptide(L)'
;MAANDVILIGVLIFMFAIGFFVLYNITATVTTRMIGISAINESKAAVEVLQATQSMTHRLDYVIFALFIGLVLALIITGWFIAGNPIFMVLYFFVVVMGIIFSAVLSNVWETMSSASIFGTTITAFAITNNLMSNLPIYLAIVGFIGIIVMFAKPYFGQNNEVY
;
A
#
# COMPACT_ATOMS: atom_id res chain seq x y z
N MET A 1 -14.02 -3.04 14.18
CA MET A 1 -13.39 -1.93 13.41
C MET A 1 -12.07 -2.41 12.80
N ALA A 2 -11.10 -2.88 13.60
CA ALA A 2 -9.81 -3.39 13.08
C ALA A 2 -9.88 -4.48 11.99
N ALA A 3 -10.94 -5.31 11.97
CA ALA A 3 -11.11 -6.34 10.93
C ALA A 3 -11.33 -5.73 9.53
N ASN A 4 -12.18 -4.70 9.45
CA ASN A 4 -12.40 -3.97 8.19
C ASN A 4 -11.14 -3.18 7.78
N ASP A 5 -10.34 -2.75 8.75
CA ASP A 5 -9.12 -2.00 8.48
C ASP A 5 -8.13 -2.83 7.66
N VAL A 6 -8.01 -4.15 7.88
CA VAL A 6 -7.13 -5.03 7.06
C VAL A 6 -7.53 -5.00 5.58
N ILE A 7 -8.83 -5.10 5.30
CA ILE A 7 -9.36 -5.06 3.93
C ILE A 7 -9.15 -3.65 3.35
N LEU A 8 -9.44 -2.61 4.14
CA LEU A 8 -9.27 -1.22 3.74
C LEU A 8 -7.81 -0.92 3.38
N ILE A 9 -6.84 -1.44 4.14
CA ILE A 9 -5.42 -1.28 3.84
C ILE A 9 -5.09 -1.87 2.47
N GLY A 10 -5.54 -3.10 2.19
CA GLY A 10 -5.33 -3.74 0.89
C GLY A 10 -5.93 -2.92 -0.26
N VAL A 11 -7.16 -2.44 -0.10
CA VAL A 11 -7.86 -1.62 -1.11
C VAL A 11 -7.18 -0.27 -1.31
N LEU A 12 -6.85 0.45 -0.23
CA LEU A 12 -6.20 1.76 -0.30
C LEU A 12 -4.83 1.65 -0.97
N ILE A 13 -3.99 0.70 -0.54
CA ILE A 13 -2.67 0.49 -1.14
C ILE A 13 -2.78 0.16 -2.62
N PHE A 14 -3.74 -0.69 -3.01
CA PHE A 14 -4.00 -0.99 -4.41
C PHE A 14 -4.41 0.26 -5.21
N MET A 15 -5.34 1.07 -4.70
CA MET A 15 -5.77 2.31 -5.37
C MET A 15 -4.61 3.31 -5.54
N PHE A 16 -3.81 3.52 -4.50
CA PHE A 16 -2.65 4.42 -4.57
C PHE A 16 -1.55 3.87 -5.49
N ALA A 17 -1.29 2.56 -5.46
CA ALA A 17 -0.34 1.91 -6.35
C ALA A 17 -0.73 2.11 -7.82
N ILE A 18 -1.98 1.84 -8.19
CA ILE A 18 -2.46 2.10 -9.56
C ILE A 18 -2.39 3.58 -9.90
N GLY A 19 -2.88 4.46 -9.02
CA GLY A 19 -2.91 5.90 -9.26
C GLY A 19 -1.52 6.46 -9.55
N PHE A 20 -0.52 6.12 -8.74
CA PHE A 20 0.85 6.58 -8.93
C PHE A 20 1.56 5.88 -10.09
N PHE A 21 1.27 4.60 -10.34
CA PHE A 21 1.82 3.89 -11.49
C PHE A 21 1.36 4.50 -12.82
N VAL A 22 0.06 4.81 -12.94
CA VAL A 22 -0.51 5.48 -14.12
C VAL A 22 0.02 6.92 -14.21
N LEU A 23 0.06 7.66 -13.11
CA LEU A 23 0.61 9.02 -13.08
C LEU A 23 2.06 9.04 -13.57
N TYR A 24 2.90 8.10 -13.11
CA TYR A 24 4.28 8.00 -13.57
C TYR A 24 4.36 7.78 -15.07
N ASN A 25 3.57 6.86 -15.62
CA ASN A 25 3.59 6.56 -17.05
C ASN A 25 3.19 7.79 -17.89
N ILE A 26 2.16 8.52 -17.45
CA ILE A 26 1.72 9.76 -18.10
C ILE A 26 2.83 10.80 -18.02
N THR A 27 3.40 11.05 -16.84
CA THR A 27 4.47 12.04 -16.64
C THR A 27 5.70 11.70 -17.48
N ALA A 28 6.13 10.44 -17.50
CA ALA A 28 7.26 10.00 -18.32
C ALA A 28 6.98 10.23 -19.82
N THR A 29 5.80 9.84 -20.30
CA THR A 29 5.42 10.02 -21.71
C THR A 29 5.36 11.49 -22.11
N VAL A 30 4.75 12.33 -21.27
CA VAL A 30 4.63 13.78 -21.51
C VAL A 30 6.00 14.44 -21.50
N THR A 31 6.83 14.16 -20.50
CA THR A 31 8.18 14.73 -20.37
C THR A 31 9.06 14.36 -21.57
N THR A 32 9.09 13.09 -21.97
CA THR A 32 9.88 12.65 -23.13
C THR A 32 9.42 13.34 -24.42
N ARG A 33 8.10 13.50 -24.62
CA ARG A 33 7.56 14.21 -25.80
C ARG A 33 7.88 15.69 -25.77
N MET A 34 7.81 16.35 -24.61
CA MET A 34 8.10 17.77 -24.46
C MET A 34 9.58 18.09 -24.71
N ILE A 35 10.50 17.28 -24.18
CA ILE A 35 11.94 17.46 -24.41
C ILE A 35 12.30 17.28 -25.90
N GLY A 36 11.55 16.45 -26.63
CA GLY A 36 11.73 16.28 -28.07
C GLY A 36 11.33 17.49 -28.92
N ILE A 37 10.61 18.47 -28.38
CA ILE A 37 10.20 19.68 -29.10
C ILE A 37 11.34 20.71 -29.03
N SER A 38 11.84 21.15 -30.18
CA SER A 38 12.97 22.09 -30.30
C SER A 38 12.80 23.36 -29.47
N ALA A 39 11.61 23.97 -29.51
CA ALA A 39 11.31 25.18 -28.74
C ALA A 39 11.46 25.02 -27.22
N ILE A 40 11.25 23.80 -26.69
CA ILE A 40 11.42 23.50 -25.26
C ILE A 40 12.88 23.17 -24.96
N ASN A 41 13.52 22.39 -25.84
CA ASN A 41 14.91 21.94 -25.66
C ASN A 41 15.92 23.09 -25.68
N GLU A 42 15.61 24.20 -26.36
CA GLU A 42 16.44 25.40 -26.36
C GLU A 42 16.41 26.16 -25.01
N SER A 43 15.39 25.93 -24.20
CA SER A 43 15.25 26.54 -22.87
C SER A 43 15.81 25.62 -21.78
N LYS A 44 17.01 25.94 -21.28
CA LYS A 44 17.65 25.21 -20.17
C LYS A 44 16.73 25.09 -18.95
N ALA A 45 16.04 26.17 -18.60
CA ALA A 45 15.13 26.19 -17.45
C ALA A 45 13.95 25.22 -17.64
N ALA A 46 13.39 25.12 -18.85
CA ALA A 46 12.29 24.21 -19.12
C ALA A 46 12.73 22.74 -19.03
N VAL A 47 13.89 22.41 -19.61
CA VAL A 47 14.47 21.06 -19.55
C VAL A 47 14.80 20.66 -18.11
N GLU A 48 15.36 21.58 -17.31
CA GLU A 48 15.70 21.32 -15.91
C GLU A 48 14.45 20.99 -15.08
N VAL A 49 13.36 21.74 -15.24
CA VAL A 49 12.08 21.47 -14.54
C VAL A 49 11.51 20.11 -14.95
N LEU A 50 11.59 19.75 -16.23
CA LEU A 50 11.12 18.45 -16.73
C LEU A 50 11.95 17.29 -16.18
N GLN A 51 13.28 17.43 -16.14
CA GLN A 51 14.18 16.44 -15.53
C GLN A 51 13.97 16.33 -14.01
N ALA A 52 13.80 17.45 -13.32
CA ALA A 52 13.50 17.47 -11.89
C ALA A 52 12.18 16.73 -11.61
N THR A 53 11.15 16.98 -12.42
CA THR A 53 9.86 16.27 -12.35
C THR A 53 10.04 14.76 -12.52
N GLN A 54 10.81 14.32 -13.52
CA GLN A 54 11.09 12.91 -13.73
C GLN A 54 11.79 12.29 -12.52
N SER A 55 12.79 12.96 -11.94
CA SER A 55 13.50 12.50 -10.75
C SER A 55 12.61 12.38 -9.50
N MET A 56 11.67 13.32 -9.33
CA MET A 56 10.71 13.30 -8.22
C MET A 56 9.71 12.13 -8.36
N THR A 57 9.33 11.80 -9.59
CA THR A 57 8.37 10.72 -9.86
C THR A 57 8.95 9.34 -9.48
N HIS A 58 10.27 9.14 -9.53
CA HIS A 58 10.92 7.93 -9.00
C HIS A 58 10.80 7.76 -7.49
N ARG A 59 10.54 8.85 -6.74
CA ARG A 59 10.35 8.77 -5.29
C ARG A 59 8.97 8.27 -4.89
N LEU A 60 8.02 8.19 -5.83
CA LEU A 60 6.66 7.72 -5.55
C LEU A 60 6.63 6.27 -5.04
N ASP A 61 7.58 5.42 -5.45
CA ASP A 61 7.70 4.04 -4.95
C ASP A 61 7.90 4.01 -3.43
N TYR A 62 8.78 4.88 -2.91
CA TYR A 62 9.01 5.04 -1.47
C TYR A 62 7.79 5.62 -0.74
N VAL A 63 7.02 6.49 -1.40
CA VAL A 63 5.79 7.04 -0.81
C VAL A 63 4.75 5.94 -0.59
N ILE A 64 4.58 5.02 -1.54
CA ILE A 64 3.66 3.87 -1.39
C ILE A 64 4.12 2.98 -0.23
N PHE A 65 5.42 2.71 -0.13
CA PHE A 65 5.96 1.91 0.96
C PHE A 65 5.78 2.60 2.33
N ALA A 66 6.05 3.90 2.42
CA ALA A 66 5.84 4.69 3.62
C ALA A 66 4.35 4.72 4.02
N LEU A 67 3.45 4.84 3.03
CA LEU A 67 2.00 4.77 3.24
C LEU A 67 1.60 3.39 3.79
N PHE A 68 2.12 2.30 3.23
CA PHE A 68 1.87 0.95 3.72
C PHE A 68 2.29 0.79 5.19
N ILE A 69 3.51 1.20 5.54
CA ILE A 69 3.99 1.17 6.93
C ILE A 69 3.09 2.03 7.84
N GLY A 70 2.74 3.24 7.41
CA GLY A 70 1.89 4.15 8.17
C GLY A 70 0.51 3.54 8.46
N LEU A 71 -0.08 2.87 7.47
CA LEU A 71 -1.36 2.16 7.61
C LEU A 71 -1.26 0.95 8.55
N VAL A 72 -0.18 0.17 8.49
CA VAL A 72 0.08 -0.94 9.41
C VAL A 72 0.25 -0.45 10.85
N LEU A 73 1.02 0.63 11.04
CA LEU A 73 1.17 1.26 12.36
C LEU A 73 -0.16 1.79 12.89
N ALA A 74 -0.96 2.42 12.04
CA ALA A 74 -2.31 2.87 12.40
C ALA A 74 -3.17 1.68 12.88
N LEU A 75 -3.14 0.55 12.17
CA LEU A 75 -3.86 -0.68 12.57
C LEU A 75 -3.38 -1.22 13.92
N ILE A 76 -2.08 -1.19 14.19
CA ILE A 76 -1.54 -1.63 15.49
C ILE A 76 -2.05 -0.72 16.62
N ILE A 77 -1.99 0.61 16.41
CA ILE A 77 -2.45 1.59 17.39
C ILE A 77 -3.95 1.42 17.64
N THR A 78 -4.78 1.37 16.58
CA THR A 78 -6.23 1.20 16.73
C THR A 78 -6.61 -0.16 17.33
N GLY A 79 -5.89 -1.23 16.96
CA GLY A 79 -6.07 -2.57 17.49
C GLY A 79 -5.87 -2.66 19.01
N TRP A 80 -4.91 -1.90 19.56
CA TRP A 80 -4.63 -1.87 21.00
C TRP A 80 -5.78 -1.27 21.84
N PHE A 81 -6.58 -0.38 21.26
CA PHE A 81 -7.71 0.25 21.95
C PHE A 81 -9.00 -0.59 21.93
N ILE A 82 -9.03 -1.71 21.21
CA ILE A 82 -10.20 -2.58 21.14
C ILE A 82 -10.25 -3.48 22.37
N ALA A 83 -11.45 -3.62 22.97
CA ALA A 83 -11.66 -4.54 24.07
C ALA A 83 -11.52 -6.00 23.60
N GLY A 84 -10.66 -6.77 24.28
CA GLY A 84 -10.40 -8.17 23.97
C GLY A 84 -11.55 -9.08 24.42
N ASN A 85 -12.63 -9.16 23.65
CA ASN A 85 -13.61 -10.25 23.80
C ASN A 85 -13.17 -11.44 22.91
N PRO A 86 -13.00 -12.66 23.45
CA PRO A 86 -12.59 -13.84 22.68
C PRO A 86 -13.46 -14.13 21.44
N ILE A 87 -14.76 -13.82 21.50
CA ILE A 87 -15.67 -14.02 20.35
C ILE A 87 -15.25 -13.14 19.15
N PHE A 88 -14.73 -11.94 19.41
CA PHE A 88 -14.24 -11.07 18.34
C PHE A 88 -12.96 -11.60 17.68
N MET A 89 -12.18 -12.47 18.34
CA MET A 89 -11.00 -13.11 17.73
C MET A 89 -11.41 -13.95 16.53
N VAL A 90 -12.42 -14.79 16.71
CA VAL A 90 -12.89 -15.73 15.68
C VAL A 90 -13.49 -14.96 14.52
N LEU A 91 -14.31 -13.94 14.79
CA LEU A 91 -14.86 -13.07 13.76
C LEU A 91 -13.76 -12.32 12.99
N TYR A 92 -12.76 -11.79 13.69
CA TYR A 92 -11.63 -11.11 13.07
C TYR A 92 -10.85 -12.05 12.16
N PHE A 93 -10.59 -13.28 12.60
CA PHE A 93 -9.90 -14.29 11.79
C PHE A 93 -10.62 -14.56 10.47
N PHE A 94 -11.95 -14.71 10.48
CA PHE A 94 -12.72 -14.88 9.25
C PHE A 94 -12.60 -13.68 8.30
N VAL A 95 -12.61 -12.45 8.82
CA VAL A 95 -12.44 -11.25 8.00
C VAL A 95 -11.03 -11.16 7.42
N VAL A 96 -9.99 -11.53 8.17
CA VAL A 96 -8.61 -11.61 7.65
C VAL A 96 -8.53 -12.62 6.50
N VAL A 97 -9.10 -13.81 6.66
CA VAL A 97 -9.12 -14.83 5.60
C VAL A 97 -9.81 -14.30 4.35
N MET A 98 -10.95 -13.62 4.49
CA MET A 98 -11.64 -12.97 3.38
C MET A 98 -10.78 -11.87 2.72
N GLY A 99 -10.07 -11.07 3.53
CA GLY A 99 -9.14 -10.05 3.03
C GLY A 99 -7.97 -10.64 2.25
N ILE A 100 -7.42 -11.77 2.70
CA ILE A 100 -6.35 -12.50 1.98
C ILE A 100 -6.86 -12.99 0.63
N ILE A 101 -8.05 -13.62 0.58
CA ILE A 101 -8.66 -14.07 -0.68
C ILE A 101 -8.88 -12.88 -1.63
N PHE A 102 -9.41 -11.78 -1.10
CA PHE A 102 -9.66 -10.57 -1.89
C PHE A 102 -8.37 -9.96 -2.45
N SER A 103 -7.31 -9.89 -1.65
CA SER A 103 -6.02 -9.39 -2.11
C SER A 103 -5.35 -10.27 -3.17
N ALA A 104 -5.67 -11.56 -3.25
CA ALA A 104 -5.18 -12.41 -4.34
C ALA A 104 -5.78 -11.96 -5.68
N VAL A 105 -7.06 -11.58 -5.70
CA VAL A 105 -7.70 -10.99 -6.88
C VAL A 105 -7.02 -9.69 -7.27
N LEU A 106 -6.76 -8.80 -6.29
CA LEU A 106 -6.07 -7.53 -6.54
C LEU A 106 -4.64 -7.74 -7.08
N SER A 107 -3.91 -8.71 -6.53
CA SER A 107 -2.56 -9.09 -6.99
C SER A 107 -2.58 -9.53 -8.45
N ASN A 108 -3.56 -10.35 -8.85
CA ASN A 108 -3.70 -10.80 -10.23
C ASN A 108 -4.05 -9.64 -11.19
N VAL A 109 -4.88 -8.71 -10.74
CA VAL A 109 -5.19 -7.50 -11.52
C VAL A 109 -3.93 -6.64 -11.69
N TRP A 110 -3.13 -6.48 -10.63
CA TRP A 110 -1.86 -5.78 -10.71
C TRP A 110 -0.90 -6.43 -11.70
N GLU A 111 -0.74 -7.74 -11.66
CA GLU A 111 0.12 -8.49 -12.59
C GLU A 111 -0.33 -8.30 -14.06
N THR A 112 -1.64 -8.39 -14.30
CA THR A 112 -2.22 -8.17 -15.64
C THR A 112 -1.97 -6.75 -16.14
N MET A 113 -2.11 -5.75 -15.28
CA MET A 113 -1.87 -4.35 -15.65
C MET A 113 -0.39 -4.05 -15.86
N SER A 114 0.47 -4.47 -14.93
CA SER A 114 1.90 -4.16 -14.94
C SER A 114 2.66 -4.88 -16.07
N SER A 115 2.15 -6.03 -16.53
CA SER A 115 2.68 -6.75 -17.69
C SER A 115 2.23 -6.21 -19.05
N ALA A 116 1.26 -5.27 -19.08
CA ALA A 116 0.84 -4.67 -20.34
C ALA A 116 2.00 -3.87 -20.97
N SER A 117 2.18 -4.03 -22.28
CA SER A 117 3.32 -3.46 -23.02
C SER A 117 3.48 -1.94 -22.87
N ILE A 118 2.38 -1.23 -22.64
CA ILE A 118 2.37 0.22 -22.39
C ILE A 118 3.14 0.64 -21.12
N PHE A 119 3.31 -0.27 -20.16
CA PHE A 119 3.97 -0.02 -18.87
C PHE A 119 5.33 -0.72 -18.72
N GLY A 120 5.86 -1.34 -19.77
CA GLY A 120 7.05 -2.19 -19.68
C GLY A 120 8.29 -1.54 -19.06
N THR A 121 8.49 -0.22 -19.26
CA THR A 121 9.59 0.54 -18.63
C THR A 121 9.21 1.17 -17.30
N THR A 122 7.92 1.23 -16.96
CA THR A 122 7.43 1.81 -15.71
C THR A 122 7.62 0.85 -14.52
N ILE A 123 7.52 -0.46 -14.75
CA ILE A 123 7.64 -1.46 -13.68
C ILE A 123 9.02 -1.45 -12.99
N THR A 124 10.08 -1.15 -13.73
CA THR A 124 11.45 -1.08 -13.18
C THR A 124 11.65 0.12 -12.25
N ALA A 125 10.85 1.18 -12.42
CA ALA A 125 10.87 2.34 -11.55
C ALA A 125 10.11 2.12 -10.23
N PHE A 126 9.27 1.08 -10.14
CA PHE A 126 8.42 0.76 -9.00
C PHE A 126 8.72 -0.65 -8.45
N ALA A 127 10.00 -0.94 -8.18
CA ALA A 127 10.41 -2.27 -7.74
C ALA A 127 9.78 -2.67 -6.39
N ILE A 128 9.67 -1.74 -5.44
CA ILE A 128 9.11 -2.01 -4.11
C ILE A 128 7.61 -2.21 -4.23
N THR A 129 6.91 -1.30 -4.90
CA THR A 129 5.46 -1.41 -5.14
C THR A 129 5.14 -2.68 -5.91
N ASN A 130 5.90 -3.02 -6.94
CA ASN A 130 5.68 -4.26 -7.68
C ASN A 130 5.84 -5.49 -6.78
N ASN A 131 6.86 -5.52 -5.92
CA ASN A 131 7.02 -6.61 -4.95
C ASN A 131 5.87 -6.66 -3.93
N LEU A 132 5.45 -5.51 -3.41
CA LEU A 132 4.35 -5.37 -2.46
C LEU A 132 3.02 -5.85 -3.05
N MET A 133 2.70 -5.41 -4.27
CA MET A 133 1.43 -5.70 -4.94
C MET A 133 1.34 -7.15 -5.43
N SER A 134 2.42 -7.70 -5.98
CA SER A 134 2.47 -9.11 -6.43
C SER A 134 2.47 -10.11 -5.27
N ASN A 135 2.81 -9.66 -4.05
CA ASN A 135 2.76 -10.48 -2.84
C ASN A 135 1.74 -9.93 -1.83
N LEU A 136 0.77 -9.14 -2.27
CA LEU A 136 -0.20 -8.48 -1.39
C LEU A 136 -0.92 -9.45 -0.44
N PRO A 137 -1.28 -10.70 -0.85
CA PRO A 137 -1.89 -11.67 0.06
C PRO A 137 -1.00 -12.04 1.24
N ILE A 138 0.31 -12.17 1.00
CA ILE A 138 1.28 -12.51 2.04
C ILE A 138 1.42 -11.34 3.03
N TYR A 139 1.55 -10.12 2.51
CA TYR A 139 1.63 -8.93 3.36
C TYR A 139 0.36 -8.72 4.19
N LEU A 140 -0.83 -8.86 3.61
CA LEU A 140 -2.09 -8.76 4.36
C LEU A 140 -2.26 -9.90 5.36
N ALA A 141 -1.79 -11.11 5.07
CA ALA A 141 -1.77 -12.19 6.04
C ALA A 141 -0.93 -11.81 7.26
N ILE A 142 0.32 -11.35 7.05
CA ILE A 142 1.22 -10.93 8.12
C ILE A 142 0.58 -9.80 8.95
N VAL A 143 0.05 -8.76 8.29
CA VAL A 143 -0.59 -7.62 8.96
C VAL A 143 -1.84 -8.04 9.73
N GLY A 144 -2.67 -8.91 9.15
CA GLY A 144 -3.86 -9.45 9.81
C GLY A 144 -3.51 -10.25 11.06
N PHE A 145 -2.49 -11.13 11.00
CA PHE A 145 -2.04 -11.88 12.17
C PHE A 145 -1.41 -10.98 13.25
N ILE A 146 -0.62 -9.96 12.87
CA ILE A 146 -0.13 -8.95 13.81
C ILE A 146 -1.31 -8.25 14.49
N GLY A 147 -2.36 -7.90 13.75
CA GLY A 147 -3.58 -7.31 14.28
C GLY A 147 -4.26 -8.18 15.34
N ILE A 148 -4.36 -9.49 15.12
CA ILE A 148 -4.86 -10.45 16.12
C ILE A 148 -3.97 -10.42 17.37
N ILE A 149 -2.66 -10.55 17.21
CA ILE A 149 -1.73 -10.58 18.33
C ILE A 149 -1.86 -9.31 19.18
N VAL A 150 -1.86 -8.14 18.55
CA VAL A 150 -1.95 -6.84 19.24
C VAL A 150 -3.27 -6.69 19.99
N MET A 151 -4.39 -7.11 19.41
CA MET A 151 -5.71 -7.03 20.04
C MET A 151 -5.81 -7.90 21.30
N PHE A 152 -5.06 -9.01 21.37
CA PHE A 152 -5.13 -9.97 22.49
C PHE A 152 -3.89 -9.97 23.40
N ALA A 153 -2.86 -9.20 23.08
CA ALA A 153 -1.67 -9.05 23.92
C ALA A 153 -1.92 -8.27 25.22
N LYS A 154 -3.06 -7.57 25.32
CA LYS A 154 -3.37 -6.73 26.48
C LYS A 154 -3.63 -7.61 27.73
N PRO A 155 -2.89 -7.41 28.83
CA PRO A 155 -3.15 -8.15 30.06
C PRO A 155 -4.54 -7.82 30.61
N TYR A 156 -5.27 -8.82 31.08
CA TYR A 156 -6.53 -8.66 31.82
C TYR A 156 -6.24 -7.97 33.17
N PHE A 157 -6.06 -6.66 33.18
CA PHE A 157 -5.76 -5.88 34.38
C PHE A 157 -6.99 -5.64 35.30
N GLY A 158 -8.09 -6.37 35.11
CA GLY A 158 -9.42 -5.92 35.55
C GLY A 158 -10.20 -6.76 36.55
N GLN A 159 -9.67 -7.81 37.18
CA GLN A 159 -10.49 -8.66 38.06
C GLN A 159 -9.94 -9.00 39.45
N ASN A 160 -8.77 -8.49 39.86
CA ASN A 160 -8.17 -8.89 41.15
C ASN A 160 -8.27 -7.83 42.28
N ASN A 161 -9.02 -6.74 42.12
CA ASN A 161 -9.04 -5.64 43.12
C ASN A 161 -10.37 -5.46 43.89
N GLU A 162 -11.28 -6.43 43.88
CA GLU A 162 -12.43 -6.45 44.80
C GLU A 162 -12.30 -7.62 45.79
N VAL A 163 -11.26 -7.54 46.62
CA VAL A 163 -11.27 -8.17 47.94
C VAL A 163 -10.85 -7.07 48.91
N TYR A 164 -11.62 -6.92 50.00
CA TYR A 164 -11.55 -5.96 51.12
C TYR A 164 -12.52 -4.78 51.06
#